data_AF-A0A947CHM9-F1
#
_entry.id   AF-A0A947CHM9-F1
#
_cell.length_a   1.000
_cell.length_b   1.000
_cell.length_c   1.000
_cell.angle_alpha   90.00
_cell.angle_beta   90.00
_cell.angle_gamma   90.00
#
_symmetry.space_group_name_H-M   'P 1'
#
loop_
_entity.id
_entity.type
_entity.pdbx_description
1 polymer ?
#
loop_
_entity_poly.entity_id
_entity_poly.type
_entity_poly.pdbx_seq_one_letter_code
_entity_poly.pdbx_strand_id
1 'polypeptide(L)'
;MVEPPRPVEPRRCQTGGVRIVIATNPAARVTSLVVLLTVAVAAAVAGPPLPPPKPTPDSKTPTAAPAFRVLVFSKTAGFRHGCIPDGVAAVRAIGGDRFTVDATEDASLLTAEKLASYRVVVFLNTTGDVLDDTQQAAFEGFIRSGRGYVGVHAAADTEYDWPWYGRLVGAYFKSHPRIQPATVVVENNTHPATKHLAAKWQRTDEWYNYRENPRESVRVL
;
A
#
# COMPACT_ATOMS: atom_id res chain seq x y z
N MET A 1 10.25 32.00 -40.19
CA MET A 1 11.16 31.01 -39.58
C MET A 1 10.51 30.55 -38.30
N VAL A 2 10.08 29.30 -38.23
CA VAL A 2 9.45 28.70 -37.04
C VAL A 2 10.58 28.11 -36.20
N GLU A 3 10.70 28.56 -34.96
CA GLU A 3 11.71 28.09 -34.01
C GLU A 3 11.42 26.61 -33.65
N PRO A 4 12.43 25.72 -33.67
CA PRO A 4 12.21 24.32 -33.36
C PRO A 4 11.85 24.14 -31.87
N PRO A 5 10.97 23.17 -31.53
CA PRO A 5 10.59 22.92 -30.15
C PRO A 5 11.79 22.46 -29.32
N ARG A 6 11.96 23.07 -28.15
CA ARG A 6 13.04 22.73 -27.20
C ARG A 6 12.84 21.31 -26.64
N PRO A 7 13.94 20.58 -26.35
CA PRO A 7 13.87 19.25 -25.75
C PRO A 7 13.16 19.29 -24.39
N VAL A 8 12.26 18.32 -24.17
CA VAL A 8 11.61 18.13 -22.88
C VAL A 8 12.59 17.40 -21.95
N GLU A 9 13.14 18.13 -20.99
CA GLU A 9 14.01 17.58 -19.95
C GLU A 9 13.22 16.61 -19.04
N PRO A 10 13.78 15.47 -18.62
CA PRO A 10 13.10 14.54 -17.73
C PRO A 10 12.82 15.21 -16.38
N ARG A 11 11.55 15.55 -16.13
CA ARG A 11 11.14 16.23 -14.90
C ARG A 11 11.32 15.31 -13.70
N ARG A 12 12.29 15.63 -12.84
CA ARG A 12 12.36 15.09 -11.47
C ARG A 12 11.07 15.45 -10.74
N CYS A 13 10.36 14.43 -10.26
CA CYS A 13 9.29 14.64 -9.28
C CYS A 13 9.93 15.20 -8.01
N GLN A 14 9.49 16.37 -7.55
CA GLN A 14 9.98 16.94 -6.30
C GLN A 14 9.45 16.08 -5.14
N THR A 15 10.33 15.28 -4.54
CA THR A 15 10.04 14.42 -3.41
C THR A 15 9.89 15.23 -2.12
N GLY A 16 8.81 16.00 -2.02
CA GLY A 16 8.22 16.26 -0.70
C GLY A 16 7.76 14.92 -0.14
N GLY A 17 7.99 14.61 1.14
CA GLY A 17 7.71 13.29 1.72
C GLY A 17 6.34 12.73 1.32
N VAL A 18 6.33 11.64 0.57
CA VAL A 18 5.10 10.98 0.09
C VAL A 18 4.42 10.33 1.29
N ARG A 19 3.29 10.90 1.74
CA ARG A 19 2.37 10.24 2.66
C ARG A 19 1.27 9.63 1.80
N ILE A 20 1.36 8.32 1.56
CA ILE A 20 0.42 7.56 0.73
C ILE A 20 -0.95 7.54 1.42
N VAL A 21 -1.99 8.03 0.74
CA VAL A 21 -3.39 7.88 1.15
C VAL A 21 -3.86 6.51 0.66
N ILE A 22 -4.23 5.64 1.59
CA ILE A 22 -4.70 4.28 1.29
C ILE A 22 -6.22 4.29 1.21
N ALA A 23 -6.79 3.99 0.04
CA ALA A 23 -8.18 3.59 -0.08
C ALA A 23 -8.31 2.10 0.30
N THR A 24 -8.95 1.79 1.43
CA THR A 24 -9.21 0.40 1.84
C THR A 24 -10.65 0.00 1.53
N ASN A 25 -10.85 -1.11 0.82
CA ASN A 25 -12.15 -1.77 0.64
C ASN A 25 -12.60 -2.43 1.98
N PRO A 26 -13.79 -2.10 2.53
CA PRO A 26 -14.22 -2.54 3.85
C PRO A 26 -14.70 -4.01 3.96
N ALA A 27 -14.53 -4.86 2.94
CA ALA A 27 -15.12 -6.21 2.92
C ALA A 27 -14.48 -7.25 3.89
N ALA A 28 -13.40 -6.94 4.62
CA ALA A 28 -12.81 -7.87 5.58
C ALA A 28 -13.29 -7.58 7.02
N ARG A 29 -14.48 -8.05 7.38
CA ARG A 29 -14.91 -8.12 8.79
C ARG A 29 -14.20 -9.29 9.47
N VAL A 30 -13.28 -8.99 10.39
CA VAL A 30 -12.68 -9.98 11.30
C VAL A 30 -13.70 -10.27 12.39
N THR A 31 -14.33 -11.44 12.34
CA THR A 31 -15.21 -11.94 13.41
C THR A 31 -14.33 -12.29 14.61
N SER A 32 -14.49 -11.56 15.71
CA SER A 32 -13.80 -11.84 16.99
C SER A 32 -14.41 -13.08 17.63
N LEU A 33 -13.63 -14.17 17.73
CA LEU A 33 -13.98 -15.35 18.51
C LEU A 33 -13.44 -15.14 19.94
N VAL A 34 -14.33 -14.87 20.89
CA VAL A 34 -14.02 -14.83 22.32
C VAL A 34 -14.03 -16.28 22.83
N VAL A 35 -12.86 -16.82 23.18
CA VAL A 35 -12.72 -18.10 23.88
C VAL A 35 -12.61 -17.78 25.38
N LEU A 36 -13.67 -18.09 26.15
CA LEU A 36 -13.60 -18.11 27.61
C LEU A 36 -12.84 -19.38 28.04
N LEU A 37 -11.67 -19.21 28.64
CA LEU A 37 -10.93 -20.29 29.29
C LEU A 37 -11.15 -20.18 30.81
N THR A 38 -11.78 -21.20 31.40
CA THR A 38 -11.93 -21.33 32.86
C THR A 38 -10.61 -21.82 33.48
N VAL A 39 -10.10 -21.09 34.47
CA VAL A 39 -8.92 -21.49 35.25
C VAL A 39 -9.37 -22.34 36.44
N ALA A 40 -8.86 -23.57 36.52
CA ALA A 40 -8.97 -24.42 37.70
C ALA A 40 -7.90 -24.04 38.73
N VAL A 41 -8.31 -23.91 39.99
CA VAL A 41 -7.42 -23.66 41.14
C VAL A 41 -6.74 -24.96 41.54
N ALA A 42 -5.40 -25.00 41.47
CA ALA A 42 -4.59 -26.06 42.06
C ALA A 42 -3.93 -25.54 43.34
N ALA A 43 -4.14 -26.27 44.44
CA ALA A 43 -3.56 -25.99 45.75
C ALA A 43 -2.04 -26.28 45.76
N ALA A 44 -1.24 -25.31 46.21
CA ALA A 44 0.20 -25.43 46.35
C ALA A 44 0.58 -25.95 47.75
N VAL A 45 1.31 -27.06 47.78
CA VAL A 45 2.06 -27.53 48.96
C VAL A 45 3.43 -26.85 48.96
N ALA A 46 3.75 -26.11 50.02
CA ALA A 46 4.98 -25.36 50.16
C ALA A 46 6.17 -26.27 50.50
N GLY A 47 7.12 -26.40 49.57
CA GLY A 47 8.48 -26.89 49.83
C GLY A 47 9.44 -25.74 50.17
N PRO A 48 10.62 -26.03 50.76
CA PRO A 48 11.57 -25.00 51.19
C PRO A 48 12.15 -24.19 50.01
N PRO A 49 12.53 -22.93 50.24
CA PRO A 49 12.92 -22.00 49.17
C PRO A 49 14.26 -22.39 48.54
N LEU A 50 14.28 -22.46 47.21
CA LEU A 50 15.50 -22.59 46.41
C LEU A 50 16.35 -21.31 46.49
N PRO A 51 17.69 -21.41 46.41
CA PRO A 51 18.57 -20.25 46.33
C PRO A 51 18.34 -19.46 45.02
N PRO A 52 18.59 -18.14 45.03
CA PRO A 52 18.37 -17.29 43.86
C PRO A 52 19.29 -17.69 42.70
N PRO A 53 18.80 -17.70 41.45
CA PRO A 53 19.64 -17.98 40.28
C PRO A 53 20.67 -16.86 40.08
N LYS A 54 21.89 -17.25 39.71
CA LYS A 54 23.00 -16.34 39.41
C LYS A 54 22.68 -15.56 38.11
N PRO A 55 22.97 -14.25 38.03
CA PRO A 55 22.67 -13.46 36.83
C PRO A 55 23.52 -13.94 35.65
N THR A 56 22.86 -14.33 34.56
CA THR A 56 23.47 -14.62 33.26
C THR A 56 23.69 -13.33 32.47
N PRO A 57 24.70 -13.28 31.57
CA PRO A 57 25.00 -12.09 30.79
C PRO A 57 23.87 -11.80 29.78
N ASP A 58 23.62 -10.51 29.56
CA ASP A 58 22.57 -9.94 28.75
C ASP A 58 22.33 -10.68 27.43
N SER A 59 21.17 -11.34 27.34
CA SER A 59 20.64 -11.82 26.07
C SER A 59 20.14 -10.62 25.27
N LYS A 60 20.90 -10.22 24.25
CA LYS A 60 20.38 -9.35 23.19
C LYS A 60 19.10 -9.98 22.65
N THR A 61 17.96 -9.34 22.89
CA THR A 61 16.68 -9.74 22.33
C THR A 61 16.80 -9.78 20.80
N PRO A 62 16.49 -10.91 20.13
CA PRO A 62 16.45 -10.94 18.67
C PRO A 62 15.38 -9.96 18.20
N THR A 63 15.75 -9.02 17.32
CA THR A 63 14.78 -8.21 16.58
C THR A 63 13.80 -9.17 15.92
N ALA A 64 12.51 -9.08 16.30
CA ALA A 64 11.48 -9.98 15.81
C ALA A 64 11.44 -9.95 14.27
N ALA A 65 11.30 -11.13 13.65
CA ALA A 65 11.15 -11.23 12.21
C ALA A 65 9.94 -10.38 11.74
N PRO A 66 10.01 -9.78 10.54
CA PRO A 66 8.95 -8.91 10.02
C PRO A 66 7.61 -9.64 10.01
N ALA A 67 6.54 -8.95 10.41
CA ALA A 67 5.23 -9.58 10.62
C ALA A 67 4.59 -10.08 9.31
N PHE A 68 4.92 -9.48 8.17
CA PHE A 68 4.46 -9.90 6.84
C PHE A 68 5.30 -9.30 5.70
N ARG A 69 5.02 -9.70 4.45
CA ARG A 69 5.66 -9.18 3.23
C ARG A 69 4.70 -8.33 2.40
N VAL A 70 5.25 -7.32 1.73
CA VAL A 70 4.57 -6.43 0.76
C VAL A 70 5.27 -6.54 -0.59
N LEU A 71 4.51 -6.70 -1.66
CA LEU A 71 5.01 -6.62 -3.04
C LEU A 71 4.72 -5.24 -3.59
N VAL A 72 5.74 -4.53 -4.06
CA VAL A 72 5.59 -3.31 -4.86
C VAL A 72 5.76 -3.68 -6.32
N PHE A 73 4.68 -3.54 -7.09
CA PHE A 73 4.64 -3.78 -8.52
C PHE A 73 4.60 -2.44 -9.26
N SER A 74 5.52 -2.23 -10.20
CA SER A 74 5.66 -0.94 -10.90
C SER A 74 5.89 -1.09 -12.41
N LYS A 75 5.42 -2.18 -13.01
CA LYS A 75 5.46 -2.36 -14.47
C LYS A 75 4.63 -1.28 -15.16
N THR A 76 5.11 -0.80 -16.30
CA THR A 76 4.42 0.19 -17.13
C THR A 76 4.40 -0.27 -18.58
N ALA A 77 3.24 -0.19 -19.22
CA ALA A 77 3.05 -0.28 -20.67
C ALA A 77 2.73 1.10 -21.29
N GLY A 78 2.70 2.15 -20.49
CA GLY A 78 2.51 3.55 -20.91
C GLY A 78 3.60 4.47 -20.36
N PHE A 79 3.20 5.67 -19.91
CA PHE A 79 4.15 6.66 -19.39
C PHE A 79 4.90 6.14 -18.15
N ARG A 80 6.23 6.33 -18.13
CA ARG A 80 7.10 5.88 -17.05
C ARG A 80 7.45 7.03 -16.11
N HIS A 81 7.05 6.89 -14.84
CA HIS A 81 7.28 7.91 -13.82
C HIS A 81 8.68 7.80 -13.21
N GLY A 82 9.53 8.81 -13.38
CA GLY A 82 10.91 8.81 -12.86
C GLY A 82 11.03 8.65 -11.33
N CYS A 83 9.96 8.88 -10.58
CA CYS A 83 9.92 8.77 -9.11
C CYS A 83 9.64 7.36 -8.57
N ILE A 84 9.48 6.33 -9.42
CA ILE A 84 9.25 4.96 -8.94
C ILE A 84 10.32 4.50 -7.93
N PRO A 85 11.63 4.71 -8.14
CA PRO A 85 12.63 4.35 -7.14
C PRO A 85 12.41 5.03 -5.77
N ASP A 86 12.03 6.31 -5.78
CA ASP A 86 11.71 7.06 -4.56
C ASP A 86 10.45 6.52 -3.86
N GLY A 87 9.44 6.14 -4.64
CA GLY A 87 8.23 5.50 -4.11
C GLY A 87 8.51 4.14 -3.47
N VAL A 88 9.36 3.31 -4.08
CA VAL A 88 9.80 2.04 -3.49
C VAL A 88 10.56 2.29 -2.17
N ALA A 89 11.47 3.27 -2.16
CA ALA A 89 12.20 3.66 -0.96
C ALA A 89 11.25 4.17 0.15
N ALA A 90 10.23 4.94 -0.22
CA ALA A 90 9.21 5.43 0.73
C ALA A 90 8.40 4.27 1.34
N VAL A 91 7.96 3.29 0.55
CA VAL A 91 7.23 2.11 1.08
C VAL A 91 8.12 1.30 2.03
N ARG A 92 9.40 1.12 1.71
CA ARG A 92 10.38 0.48 2.61
C ARG A 92 10.55 1.25 3.92
N ALA A 93 10.71 2.57 3.85
CA ALA A 93 10.86 3.42 5.03
C ALA A 93 9.59 3.40 5.91
N ILE A 94 8.40 3.40 5.30
CA ILE A 94 7.14 3.24 6.02
C ILE A 94 7.06 1.86 6.68
N GLY A 95 7.58 0.81 6.05
CA GLY A 95 7.66 -0.52 6.65
C GLY A 95 8.47 -0.52 7.95
N GLY A 96 9.70 -0.02 7.89
CA GLY A 96 10.67 -0.24 8.96
C GLY A 96 10.75 -1.74 9.26
N ASP A 97 10.67 -2.10 10.54
CA ASP A 97 10.73 -3.51 10.97
C ASP A 97 9.36 -4.23 10.91
N ARG A 98 8.29 -3.54 10.52
CA ARG A 98 6.92 -4.08 10.57
C ARG A 98 6.63 -5.06 9.42
N PHE A 99 7.21 -4.82 8.25
CA PHE A 99 7.06 -5.67 7.08
C PHE A 99 8.25 -5.52 6.13
N THR A 100 8.53 -6.56 5.35
CA THR A 100 9.52 -6.50 4.27
C THR A 100 8.86 -6.12 2.95
N VAL A 101 9.67 -5.56 2.05
CA VAL A 101 9.21 -5.05 0.76
C VAL A 101 10.05 -5.64 -0.36
N ASP A 102 9.41 -6.44 -1.20
CA ASP A 102 9.94 -6.87 -2.49
C ASP A 102 9.41 -5.92 -3.56
N ALA A 103 10.25 -5.50 -4.50
CA ALA A 103 9.86 -4.62 -5.60
C ALA A 103 10.16 -5.28 -6.93
N THR A 104 9.21 -5.25 -7.86
CA THR A 104 9.35 -5.88 -9.18
C THR A 104 8.59 -5.12 -10.26
N GLU A 105 9.07 -5.24 -11.49
CA GLU A 105 8.36 -4.86 -12.72
C GLU A 105 8.02 -6.10 -13.56
N ASP A 106 8.35 -7.29 -13.08
CA ASP A 106 8.08 -8.56 -13.74
C ASP A 106 6.69 -9.09 -13.37
N ALA A 107 5.78 -9.06 -14.34
CA ALA A 107 4.41 -9.54 -14.18
C ALA A 107 4.32 -11.08 -14.05
N SER A 108 5.37 -11.82 -14.45
CA SER A 108 5.39 -13.29 -14.29
C SER A 108 5.37 -13.72 -12.82
N LEU A 109 5.66 -12.80 -11.89
CA LEU A 109 5.56 -13.02 -10.46
C LEU A 109 4.12 -12.86 -9.91
N LEU A 110 3.16 -12.41 -10.72
CA LEU A 110 1.76 -12.22 -10.30
C LEU A 110 0.93 -13.49 -10.54
N THR A 111 1.43 -14.59 -9.98
CA THR A 111 0.73 -15.88 -9.95
C THR A 111 0.19 -16.18 -8.55
N ALA A 112 -0.81 -17.04 -8.44
CA ALA A 112 -1.40 -17.40 -7.15
C ALA A 112 -0.37 -17.93 -6.15
N GLU A 113 0.58 -18.75 -6.60
CA GLU A 113 1.66 -19.31 -5.77
C GLU A 113 2.56 -18.19 -5.20
N LYS A 114 3.04 -17.28 -6.06
CA LYS A 114 3.94 -16.20 -5.62
C LYS A 114 3.22 -15.18 -4.77
N LEU A 115 1.98 -14.82 -5.14
CA LEU A 115 1.14 -13.88 -4.39
C LEU A 115 0.78 -14.39 -2.99
N ALA A 116 0.71 -15.70 -2.77
CA ALA A 116 0.45 -16.29 -1.44
C ALA A 116 1.47 -15.89 -0.36
N SER A 117 2.69 -15.51 -0.76
CA SER A 117 3.74 -15.03 0.15
C SER A 117 3.52 -13.60 0.67
N TYR A 118 2.61 -12.84 0.07
CA TYR A 118 2.42 -11.42 0.34
C TYR A 118 1.11 -11.15 1.09
N ARG A 119 1.12 -10.15 1.96
CA ARG A 119 -0.10 -9.66 2.61
C ARG A 119 -0.74 -8.52 1.85
N VAL A 120 0.07 -7.72 1.16
CA VAL A 120 -0.35 -6.53 0.41
C VAL A 120 0.42 -6.46 -0.90
N VAL A 121 -0.26 -6.06 -1.97
CA VAL A 121 0.36 -5.67 -3.23
C VAL A 121 0.11 -4.17 -3.46
N VAL A 122 1.17 -3.44 -3.76
CA VAL A 122 1.16 -2.01 -4.08
C VAL A 122 1.37 -1.87 -5.59
N PHE A 123 0.42 -1.25 -6.29
CA PHE A 123 0.64 -0.81 -7.67
C PHE A 123 1.17 0.62 -7.61
N LEU A 124 2.47 0.77 -7.87
CA LEU A 124 3.19 2.03 -7.74
C LEU A 124 3.48 2.61 -9.11
N ASN A 125 2.69 3.61 -9.52
CA ASN A 125 2.82 4.26 -10.82
C ASN A 125 2.82 3.29 -12.02
N THR A 126 2.07 2.19 -11.94
CA THR A 126 1.79 1.34 -13.10
C THR A 126 1.05 2.16 -14.16
N THR A 127 1.16 1.82 -15.44
CA THR A 127 0.42 2.50 -16.52
C THR A 127 0.12 1.54 -17.66
N GLY A 128 -1.02 1.73 -18.33
CA GLY A 128 -1.44 0.89 -19.46
C GLY A 128 -1.90 -0.50 -19.05
N ASP A 129 -1.86 -1.43 -20.01
CA ASP A 129 -2.24 -2.84 -19.84
C ASP A 129 -0.99 -3.67 -19.51
N VAL A 130 -0.89 -4.15 -18.28
CA VAL A 130 0.36 -4.70 -17.73
C VAL A 130 0.25 -6.17 -17.32
N LEU A 131 -0.97 -6.68 -17.16
CA LEU A 131 -1.29 -8.05 -16.79
C LEU A 131 -2.05 -8.79 -17.90
N ASP A 132 -1.71 -10.05 -18.13
CA ASP A 132 -2.55 -10.95 -18.93
C ASP A 132 -3.73 -11.51 -18.12
N ASP A 133 -4.69 -12.15 -18.80
CA ASP A 133 -5.89 -12.75 -18.18
C ASP A 133 -5.56 -13.71 -17.01
N THR A 134 -4.45 -14.44 -17.09
CA THR A 134 -4.04 -15.38 -16.03
C THR A 134 -3.56 -14.62 -14.78
N GLN A 135 -2.77 -13.57 -14.98
CA GLN A 135 -2.28 -12.70 -13.91
C GLN A 135 -3.42 -11.87 -13.31
N GLN A 136 -4.35 -11.39 -14.14
CA GLN A 136 -5.57 -10.73 -13.70
C GLN A 136 -6.38 -11.66 -12.79
N ALA A 137 -6.67 -12.89 -13.22
CA ALA A 137 -7.41 -13.87 -12.42
C ALA A 137 -6.71 -14.21 -11.09
N ALA A 138 -5.38 -14.37 -11.11
CA ALA A 138 -4.59 -14.59 -9.91
C ALA A 138 -4.70 -13.40 -8.93
N PHE A 139 -4.66 -12.18 -9.45
CA PHE A 139 -4.80 -10.97 -8.64
C PHE A 139 -6.22 -10.79 -8.09
N GLU A 140 -7.28 -11.12 -8.85
CA GLU A 140 -8.65 -11.16 -8.30
C GLU A 140 -8.75 -12.15 -7.15
N GLY A 141 -8.18 -13.34 -7.30
CA GLY A 141 -8.13 -14.37 -6.25
C GLY A 141 -7.41 -13.87 -5.00
N PHE A 142 -6.27 -13.19 -5.17
CA PHE A 142 -5.52 -12.56 -4.08
C PHE A 142 -6.40 -11.59 -3.30
N ILE A 143 -7.10 -10.67 -3.95
CA ILE A 143 -7.99 -9.70 -3.29
C ILE A 143 -9.20 -10.39 -2.65
N ARG A 144 -9.86 -11.32 -3.35
CA ARG A 144 -11.00 -12.09 -2.80
C ARG A 144 -10.63 -12.91 -1.57
N SER A 145 -9.36 -13.34 -1.44
CA SER A 145 -8.85 -14.03 -0.24
C SER A 145 -8.61 -13.11 0.97
N GLY A 146 -8.98 -11.82 0.88
CA GLY A 146 -8.86 -10.86 1.97
C GLY A 146 -7.47 -10.27 2.12
N ARG A 147 -6.65 -10.31 1.06
CA ARG A 147 -5.34 -9.62 1.00
C ARG A 147 -5.51 -8.16 0.60
N GLY A 148 -4.50 -7.34 0.88
CA GLY A 148 -4.56 -5.88 0.72
C GLY A 148 -4.08 -5.40 -0.65
N TYR A 149 -4.66 -4.29 -1.10
CA TYR A 149 -4.23 -3.53 -2.28
C TYR A 149 -3.95 -2.08 -1.91
N VAL A 150 -2.95 -1.48 -2.56
CA VAL A 150 -2.69 -0.04 -2.53
C VAL A 150 -2.36 0.42 -3.95
N GLY A 151 -3.21 1.27 -4.53
CA GLY A 151 -2.91 1.96 -5.79
C GLY A 151 -2.30 3.34 -5.52
N VAL A 152 -1.20 3.67 -6.19
CA VAL A 152 -0.52 4.96 -6.06
C VAL A 152 -0.44 5.66 -7.42
N HIS A 153 -0.97 6.88 -7.49
CA HIS A 153 -0.87 7.79 -8.63
C HIS A 153 -1.37 7.16 -9.93
N ALA A 154 -0.47 6.83 -10.85
CA ALA A 154 -0.80 6.26 -12.16
C ALA A 154 -1.39 4.84 -12.11
N ALA A 155 -1.49 4.22 -10.93
CA ALA A 155 -2.32 3.02 -10.76
C ALA A 155 -3.78 3.20 -11.28
N ALA A 156 -4.31 4.44 -11.28
CA ALA A 156 -5.61 4.76 -11.90
C ALA A 156 -5.57 4.95 -13.42
N ASP A 157 -4.38 4.94 -14.01
CA ASP A 157 -4.06 4.94 -15.45
C ASP A 157 -3.62 3.53 -15.92
N THR A 158 -4.11 2.47 -15.26
CA THR A 158 -3.75 1.07 -15.52
C THR A 158 -5.00 0.23 -15.79
N GLU A 159 -4.90 -0.79 -16.64
CA GLU A 159 -5.94 -1.83 -16.87
C GLU A 159 -7.34 -1.26 -17.22
N TYR A 160 -7.42 -0.38 -18.24
CA TYR A 160 -8.68 0.24 -18.65
C TYR A 160 -9.73 -0.76 -19.18
N ASP A 161 -9.28 -1.83 -19.84
CA ASP A 161 -10.13 -2.83 -20.46
C ASP A 161 -10.50 -3.98 -19.52
N TRP A 162 -10.11 -3.87 -18.23
CA TRP A 162 -10.45 -4.81 -17.18
C TRP A 162 -11.35 -4.12 -16.12
N PRO A 163 -12.68 -4.12 -16.31
CA PRO A 163 -13.61 -3.37 -15.46
C PRO A 163 -13.57 -3.76 -13.98
N TRP A 164 -13.11 -4.97 -13.66
CA TRP A 164 -12.93 -5.40 -12.27
C TRP A 164 -11.85 -4.55 -11.58
N TYR A 165 -10.73 -4.27 -12.24
CA TYR A 165 -9.68 -3.42 -11.69
C TYR A 165 -10.14 -1.97 -11.53
N GLY A 166 -10.89 -1.44 -12.51
CA GLY A 166 -11.51 -0.12 -12.40
C GLY A 166 -12.37 0.03 -11.15
N ARG A 167 -13.15 -1.01 -10.79
CA ARG A 167 -13.94 -1.03 -9.55
C ARG A 167 -13.07 -1.17 -8.29
N LEU A 168 -11.95 -1.88 -8.37
CA LEU A 168 -11.00 -2.00 -7.26
C LEU A 168 -10.35 -0.65 -6.93
N VAL A 169 -9.89 0.09 -7.95
CA VAL A 169 -9.30 1.43 -7.80
C VAL A 169 -10.37 2.47 -7.47
N GLY A 170 -11.56 2.32 -8.05
CA GLY A 170 -12.71 3.21 -7.88
C GLY A 170 -12.77 4.36 -8.90
N ALA A 171 -11.72 4.59 -9.68
CA ALA A 171 -11.68 5.66 -10.68
C ALA A 171 -10.66 5.37 -11.79
N TYR A 172 -10.87 6.01 -12.94
CA TYR A 172 -9.96 6.00 -14.08
C TYR A 172 -9.40 7.40 -14.34
N PHE A 173 -8.12 7.49 -14.68
CA PHE A 173 -7.47 8.73 -15.05
C PHE A 173 -8.10 9.35 -16.32
N LYS A 174 -8.22 10.69 -16.31
CA LYS A 174 -8.67 11.49 -17.45
C LYS A 174 -7.63 12.53 -17.87
N SER A 175 -7.14 13.32 -16.92
CA SER A 175 -6.16 14.38 -17.18
C SER A 175 -5.58 14.91 -15.88
N HIS A 176 -4.58 15.79 -15.96
CA HIS A 176 -4.08 16.58 -14.84
C HIS A 176 -3.65 17.98 -15.33
N PRO A 177 -3.68 19.01 -14.47
CA PRO A 177 -3.01 20.27 -14.75
C PRO A 177 -1.48 20.11 -14.62
N ARG A 178 -0.73 21.18 -14.84
CA ARG A 178 0.68 21.20 -14.44
C ARG A 178 0.83 20.90 -12.94
N ILE A 179 1.96 20.33 -12.55
CA ILE A 179 2.34 20.18 -11.13
C ILE A 179 2.18 21.52 -10.42
N GLN A 180 1.42 21.53 -9.33
CA GLN A 180 1.08 22.76 -8.60
C GLN A 180 0.71 22.46 -7.14
N PRO A 181 0.83 23.46 -6.24
CA PRO A 181 0.32 23.33 -4.88
C PRO A 181 -1.21 23.24 -4.87
N ALA A 182 -1.76 22.44 -3.96
CA ALA A 182 -3.17 22.42 -3.62
C ALA A 182 -3.34 22.25 -2.10
N THR A 183 -4.51 22.66 -1.61
CA THR A 183 -4.95 22.33 -0.25
C THR A 183 -5.71 21.02 -0.28
N VAL A 184 -5.17 20.00 0.39
CA VAL A 184 -5.86 18.73 0.63
C VAL A 184 -6.76 18.90 1.85
N VAL A 185 -8.04 18.53 1.71
CA VAL A 185 -9.02 18.54 2.79
C VAL A 185 -9.19 17.10 3.28
N VAL A 186 -9.02 16.86 4.58
CA VAL A 186 -9.25 15.56 5.20
C VAL A 186 -10.74 15.44 5.53
N GLU A 187 -11.42 14.46 4.93
CA GLU A 187 -12.88 14.30 5.10
C GLU A 187 -13.26 13.42 6.28
N ASN A 188 -12.39 12.48 6.64
CA ASN A 188 -12.57 11.59 7.76
C ASN A 188 -11.33 11.62 8.65
N ASN A 189 -11.31 12.53 9.62
CA ASN A 189 -10.24 12.65 10.60
C ASN A 189 -10.25 11.57 11.70
N THR A 190 -11.17 10.61 11.67
CA THR A 190 -11.20 9.49 12.64
C THR A 190 -10.52 8.25 12.11
N HIS A 191 -10.31 8.17 10.79
CA HIS A 191 -9.72 6.99 10.15
C HIS A 191 -8.23 6.85 10.53
N PRO A 192 -7.70 5.63 10.78
CA PRO A 192 -6.30 5.44 11.17
C PRO A 192 -5.29 6.07 10.21
N ALA A 193 -5.60 6.10 8.90
CA ALA A 193 -4.74 6.68 7.87
C ALA A 193 -4.66 8.22 7.88
N THR A 194 -5.61 8.91 8.53
CA THR A 194 -5.75 10.37 8.43
C THR A 194 -5.89 11.07 9.77
N LYS A 195 -6.14 10.34 10.87
CA LYS A 195 -6.29 10.91 12.23
C LYS A 195 -5.11 11.73 12.77
N HIS A 196 -3.94 11.55 12.16
CA HIS A 196 -2.70 12.25 12.51
C HIS A 196 -2.44 13.47 11.62
N LEU A 197 -3.30 13.72 10.62
CA LEU A 197 -3.20 14.84 9.70
C LEU A 197 -4.04 16.02 10.20
N ALA A 198 -3.61 17.23 9.84
CA ALA A 198 -4.45 18.41 10.01
C ALA A 198 -5.66 18.32 9.08
N ALA A 199 -6.78 18.95 9.47
CA ALA A 199 -8.01 18.98 8.66
C ALA A 199 -7.79 19.54 7.24
N LYS A 200 -6.82 20.44 7.09
CA LYS A 200 -6.33 20.95 5.82
C LYS A 200 -4.81 20.99 5.83
N TRP A 201 -4.19 20.60 4.73
CA TRP A 201 -2.74 20.71 4.57
C TRP A 201 -2.38 20.98 3.11
N GLN A 202 -1.24 21.64 2.90
CA GLN A 202 -0.78 21.98 1.55
C GLN A 202 0.18 20.92 1.02
N ARG A 203 0.03 20.62 -0.27
CA ARG A 203 0.90 19.70 -0.97
C ARG A 203 1.09 20.17 -2.41
N THR A 204 2.31 20.03 -2.94
CA THR A 204 2.58 20.18 -4.36
C THR A 204 2.63 18.81 -4.99
N ASP A 205 1.82 18.60 -6.03
CA ASP A 205 1.75 17.33 -6.74
C ASP A 205 1.17 17.50 -8.16
N GLU A 206 1.14 16.42 -8.92
CA GLU A 206 0.37 16.27 -10.15
C GLU A 206 -1.05 15.76 -9.82
N TRP A 207 -1.99 16.67 -9.66
CA TRP A 207 -3.36 16.33 -9.22
C TRP A 207 -4.21 15.74 -10.36
N TYR A 208 -4.73 14.53 -10.16
CA TYR A 208 -5.52 13.86 -11.18
C TYR A 208 -6.98 14.32 -11.19
N ASN A 209 -7.49 14.60 -12.39
CA ASN A 209 -8.90 14.58 -12.71
C ASN A 209 -9.26 13.17 -13.18
N TYR A 210 -10.29 12.59 -12.57
CA TYR A 210 -10.81 11.28 -12.96
C TYR A 210 -11.90 11.40 -14.02
N ARG A 211 -12.13 10.31 -14.77
CA ARG A 211 -13.22 10.22 -15.77
C ARG A 211 -14.59 10.40 -15.12
N GLU A 212 -14.74 9.84 -13.94
CA GLU A 212 -15.94 9.90 -13.11
C GLU A 212 -15.56 10.26 -11.67
N ASN A 213 -16.49 10.85 -10.93
CA ASN A 213 -16.30 11.18 -9.53
C ASN A 213 -16.54 9.92 -8.67
N PRO A 214 -15.52 9.37 -7.99
CA PRO A 214 -15.66 8.11 -7.25
C PRO A 214 -16.47 8.23 -5.96
N ARG A 215 -16.81 9.45 -5.51
CA ARG A 215 -17.38 9.71 -4.17
C ARG A 215 -18.65 8.93 -3.85
N GLU A 216 -19.46 8.60 -4.85
CA GLU A 216 -20.70 7.85 -4.62
C GLU A 216 -20.46 6.36 -4.37
N SER A 217 -19.31 5.84 -4.79
CA SER A 217 -18.97 4.40 -4.73
C SER A 217 -17.81 4.08 -3.79
N VAL A 218 -17.09 5.10 -3.29
CA VAL A 218 -15.95 4.93 -2.37
C VAL A 218 -16.09 5.80 -1.13
N ARG A 219 -15.40 5.38 -0.07
CA ARG A 219 -15.21 6.22 1.12
C ARG A 219 -13.97 7.10 0.94
N VAL A 220 -14.19 8.39 0.70
CA VAL A 220 -13.13 9.40 0.73
C VAL A 220 -12.68 9.66 2.18
N LEU A 221 -11.38 9.91 2.38
CA LEU A 221 -10.74 10.03 3.69
C LEU A 221 -10.26 11.44 4.02
#